data_AF-A0A3E0MYQ4-F1
#
_entry.id   AF-A0A3E0MYQ4-F1
#
_cell.length_a   1.000
_cell.length_b   1.000
_cell.length_c   1.000
_cell.angle_alpha   90.00
_cell.angle_beta   90.00
_cell.angle_gamma   90.00
#
_symmetry.space_group_name_H-M   'P 1'
#
loop_
_entity.id
_entity.type
_entity.pdbx_description
1 polymer ?
#
loop_
_entity_poly.entity_id
_entity_poly.type
_entity_poly.pdbx_seq_one_letter_code
_entity_poly.pdbx_strand_id
1 'polypeptide(L)'
;MELDDELCLCFHVTKRKVINYLRIERPKSASQLSDCYGAGTGCGWCRKMLERLFEQARAADAGRAKADDTEPSADEYARSRAAYVRAGGGTPPPGATPLSDS
;
A
#
# COMPACT_ATOMS: atom_id res chain seq x y z
N MET A 1 -1.44 10.57 2.38
CA MET A 1 -0.75 10.24 1.13
C MET A 1 -1.71 10.59 0.04
N GLU A 2 -1.25 11.20 -1.03
CA GLU A 2 -2.09 11.52 -2.16
C GLU A 2 -2.28 10.32 -3.09
N LEU A 3 -3.22 10.44 -4.03
CA LEU A 3 -3.54 9.35 -4.95
C LEU A 3 -2.34 8.91 -5.79
N ASP A 4 -1.46 9.83 -6.17
CA ASP A 4 -0.33 9.53 -7.04
C ASP A 4 0.94 9.14 -6.26
N ASP A 5 0.89 9.12 -4.94
CA ASP A 5 1.99 8.64 -4.10
C ASP A 5 2.13 7.12 -4.17
N GLU A 6 3.37 6.64 -4.12
CA GLU A 6 3.70 5.22 -4.08
C GLU A 6 3.31 4.58 -2.75
N LEU A 7 2.24 3.78 -2.78
CA LEU A 7 1.84 2.93 -1.67
C LEU A 7 2.78 1.72 -1.53
N CYS A 8 3.15 1.09 -2.65
CA CYS A 8 4.14 0.02 -2.64
C CYS A 8 5.48 0.54 -3.14
N LEU A 9 6.32 0.99 -2.21
CA LEU A 9 7.69 1.45 -2.44
C LEU A 9 8.66 0.34 -2.89
N CYS A 10 8.22 -0.91 -3.00
CA CYS A 10 9.03 -1.99 -3.57
C CYS A 10 8.84 -2.12 -5.08
N PHE A 11 7.63 -1.84 -5.57
CA PHE A 11 7.21 -2.11 -6.96
C PHE A 11 6.57 -0.88 -7.61
N HIS A 12 6.74 0.30 -7.02
CA HIS A 12 6.27 1.59 -7.54
C HIS A 12 4.77 1.59 -7.88
N VAL A 13 3.98 1.00 -6.97
CA VAL A 13 2.51 0.95 -7.11
C VAL A 13 1.90 2.12 -6.36
N THR A 14 1.26 3.03 -7.08
CA THR A 14 0.60 4.20 -6.48
C THR A 14 -0.71 3.83 -5.80
N LYS A 15 -1.14 4.65 -4.83
CA LYS A 15 -2.44 4.51 -4.18
C LYS A 15 -3.58 4.48 -5.21
N ARG A 16 -3.53 5.33 -6.24
CA ARG A 16 -4.48 5.37 -7.36
C ARG A 16 -4.57 4.04 -8.10
N LYS A 17 -3.43 3.40 -8.39
CA LYS A 17 -3.41 2.07 -9.05
C LYS A 17 -4.14 1.03 -8.22
N VAL A 18 -3.89 0.99 -6.90
CA VAL A 18 -4.55 0.05 -5.99
C VAL A 18 -6.06 0.29 -5.92
N ILE A 19 -6.49 1.55 -5.75
CA ILE A 19 -7.92 1.91 -5.70
C ILE A 19 -8.63 1.53 -7.01
N ASN A 20 -8.01 1.82 -8.16
CA ASN A 20 -8.56 1.46 -9.46
C ASN A 20 -8.65 -0.06 -9.62
N TYR A 21 -7.63 -0.81 -9.21
CA TYR A 21 -7.63 -2.27 -9.22
C TYR A 21 -8.77 -2.84 -8.37
N LEU A 22 -8.93 -2.35 -7.13
CA LEU A 22 -10.02 -2.76 -6.24
C LEU A 22 -11.40 -2.54 -6.85
N ARG A 23 -11.59 -1.41 -7.56
CA ARG A 23 -12.85 -1.05 -8.21
C ARG A 23 -13.14 -1.92 -9.44
N ILE A 24 -12.14 -2.18 -10.28
CA ILE A 24 -12.30 -2.85 -11.57
C ILE A 24 -12.31 -4.37 -11.38
N GLU A 25 -11.29 -4.92 -10.72
CA GLU A 25 -11.09 -6.37 -10.60
C GLU A 25 -11.90 -6.98 -9.46
N ARG A 26 -12.38 -6.15 -8.51
CA ARG A 26 -13.20 -6.53 -7.36
C ARG A 26 -12.70 -7.81 -6.67
N PRO A 27 -11.43 -7.85 -6.22
CA PRO A 27 -10.86 -9.04 -5.59
C PRO A 27 -11.69 -9.51 -4.40
N LYS A 28 -11.62 -10.81 -4.10
CA LYS A 28 -12.36 -11.47 -3.02
C LYS A 28 -11.65 -11.37 -1.67
N SER A 29 -10.34 -11.16 -1.67
CA SER A 29 -9.52 -10.97 -0.46
C SER A 29 -8.38 -9.98 -0.68
N ALA A 30 -7.90 -9.38 0.41
CA ALA A 30 -6.75 -8.48 0.38
C ALA A 30 -5.46 -9.14 -0.14
N SER A 31 -5.30 -10.46 0.04
CA SER A 31 -4.14 -11.19 -0.48
C SER A 31 -4.01 -11.14 -2.00
N GLN A 32 -5.12 -11.03 -2.74
CA GLN A 32 -5.13 -10.91 -4.19
C GLN A 32 -4.61 -9.55 -4.68
N LEU A 33 -4.30 -8.61 -3.79
CA LEU A 33 -3.61 -7.38 -4.15
C LEU A 33 -2.16 -7.64 -4.59
N SER A 34 -1.61 -8.83 -4.37
CA SER A 34 -0.37 -9.27 -5.03
C SER A 34 -0.46 -9.24 -6.55
N ASP A 35 -1.64 -9.43 -7.11
CA ASP A 35 -1.85 -9.43 -8.55
C ASP A 35 -1.86 -7.99 -9.11
N CYS A 36 -1.96 -6.99 -8.24
CA CYS A 36 -1.75 -5.58 -8.57
C CYS A 36 -0.25 -5.27 -8.59
N TYR A 37 0.42 -5.66 -9.68
CA TYR A 37 1.86 -5.40 -9.93
C TYR A 37 2.80 -5.91 -8.82
N GLY A 38 2.42 -6.96 -8.09
CA GLY A 38 3.22 -7.51 -7.01
C GLY A 38 3.05 -6.80 -5.65
N ALA A 39 2.13 -5.85 -5.51
CA ALA A 39 1.99 -5.10 -4.26
C ALA A 39 1.89 -6.01 -3.02
N GLY A 40 2.74 -5.77 -2.02
CA GLY A 40 2.77 -6.54 -0.78
C GLY A 40 3.68 -7.80 -0.79
N THR A 41 4.29 -8.18 -1.91
CA THR A 41 5.17 -9.36 -1.99
C THR A 41 6.65 -9.08 -1.74
N GLY A 42 7.06 -7.80 -1.74
CA GLY A 42 8.43 -7.35 -1.45
C GLY A 42 8.73 -7.34 0.05
N CYS A 43 9.08 -6.18 0.60
CA CYS A 43 9.40 -6.09 2.03
C CYS A 43 8.17 -6.26 2.96
N GLY A 44 6.95 -6.27 2.45
CA GLY A 44 5.72 -6.53 3.23
C GLY A 44 5.15 -5.35 4.02
N TRP A 45 5.89 -4.24 4.16
CA TRP A 45 5.45 -3.04 4.90
C TRP A 45 4.06 -2.54 4.50
N CYS A 46 3.78 -2.49 3.19
CA CYS A 46 2.54 -1.90 2.69
C CYS A 46 1.29 -2.78 2.90
N ARG A 47 1.42 -4.03 3.37
CA ARG A 47 0.29 -4.98 3.52
C ARG A 47 -0.84 -4.43 4.38
N LYS A 48 -0.51 -3.75 5.49
CA LYS A 48 -1.51 -3.13 6.36
C LYS A 48 -2.29 -2.02 5.66
N MET A 49 -1.64 -1.24 4.80
CA MET A 49 -2.32 -0.22 4.00
C MET A 49 -3.20 -0.86 2.92
N LEU A 50 -2.71 -1.93 2.27
CA LEU A 50 -3.48 -2.70 1.28
C LEU A 50 -4.75 -3.31 1.90
N GLU A 51 -4.65 -3.91 3.09
CA GLU A 51 -5.78 -4.42 3.86
C GLU A 51 -6.80 -3.30 4.14
N ARG A 52 -6.35 -2.13 4.60
CA ARG A 52 -7.25 -0.98 4.85
C ARG A 52 -7.99 -0.52 3.59
N LEU A 53 -7.28 -0.36 2.46
CA LEU A 53 -7.92 0.04 1.20
C LEU A 53 -8.92 -1.01 0.70
N PHE A 54 -8.62 -2.29 0.88
CA PHE A 54 -9.53 -3.38 0.55
C PHE A 54 -10.82 -3.29 1.38
N GLU A 55 -10.71 -3.14 2.70
CA GLU A 55 -11.87 -3.00 3.58
C GLU A 55 -12.70 -1.74 3.27
N GLN A 56 -12.04 -0.62 2.98
CA GLN A 56 -12.71 0.61 2.54
C GLN A 56 -13.47 0.41 1.24
N ALA A 57 -12.90 -0.29 0.26
CA ALA A 57 -13.58 -0.61 -1.00
C ALA A 57 -14.79 -1.53 -0.78
N ARG A 58 -14.69 -2.51 0.12
CA ARG A 58 -15.82 -3.38 0.49
C ARG A 58 -16.92 -2.62 1.24
N ALA A 59 -16.54 -1.71 2.13
CA ALA A 59 -17.49 -0.86 2.84
C ALA A 59 -18.23 0.08 1.87
N ALA A 60 -17.51 0.68 0.91
CA ALA A 60 -18.08 1.51 -0.14
C ALA A 60 -19.07 0.73 -1.02
N ASP A 61 -18.71 -0.48 -1.46
CA ASP A 61 -19.61 -1.39 -2.19
C ASP A 61 -20.89 -1.70 -1.40
N ALA A 62 -20.81 -1.74 -0.06
CA ALA A 62 -21.94 -1.97 0.84
C ALA A 62 -22.70 -0.68 1.23
N GLY A 63 -22.43 0.46 0.58
CA GLY A 63 -23.08 1.74 0.88
C GLY A 63 -22.65 2.38 2.21
N ARG A 64 -21.53 1.94 2.79
CA ARG A 64 -20.96 2.46 4.04
C ARG A 64 -19.66 3.20 3.73
N ALA A 65 -19.73 4.50 3.50
CA ALA A 65 -18.53 5.32 3.37
C ALA A 65 -17.97 5.63 4.77
N LYS A 66 -16.69 5.35 5.00
CA LYS A 66 -15.93 5.97 6.09
C LYS A 66 -14.85 6.85 5.48
N ALA A 67 -14.88 8.14 5.80
CA ALA A 67 -13.73 9.00 5.65
C ALA A 67 -12.74 8.65 6.78
N ASP A 68 -11.53 8.25 6.42
CA ASP A 68 -10.41 8.15 7.35
C ASP A 68 -9.43 9.25 6.97
N ASP A 69 -9.49 10.36 7.71
CA ASP A 69 -8.72 11.58 7.40
C ASP A 69 -7.28 11.53 7.94
N THR A 70 -6.87 10.41 8.56
CA THR A 70 -5.53 10.28 9.15
C THR A 70 -4.61 9.42 8.28
N GLU A 71 -4.24 9.94 7.12
CA GLU A 71 -3.20 9.33 6.30
C GLU A 71 -1.85 10.06 6.44
N PRO A 72 -0.72 9.32 6.57
CA PRO A 72 0.61 9.93 6.64
C PRO A 72 0.96 10.63 5.34
N SER A 73 1.89 11.58 5.35
CA SER A 73 2.51 12.08 4.11
C SER A 73 3.34 10.97 3.42
N ALA A 74 3.67 11.15 2.13
CA ALA A 74 4.53 10.22 1.41
C ALA A 74 5.90 10.02 2.11
N ASP A 75 6.49 11.11 2.58
CA ASP A 75 7.79 11.10 3.26
C ASP A 75 7.73 10.40 4.61
N GLU A 76 6.67 10.62 5.40
CA GLU A 76 6.45 9.88 6.66
C GLU A 76 6.26 8.39 6.40
N TYR A 77 5.54 8.03 5.34
CA TYR A 77 5.31 6.66 4.94
C TYR A 77 6.61 5.95 4.53
N ALA A 78 7.45 6.62 3.74
CA ALA A 78 8.76 6.12 3.32
C ALA A 78 9.73 5.96 4.50
N ARG A 79 9.80 6.96 5.41
CA ARG A 79 10.61 6.87 6.63
C ARG A 79 10.18 5.71 7.54
N SER A 80 8.88 5.52 7.69
CA SER A 80 8.32 4.42 8.50
C SER A 80 8.66 3.06 7.90
N ARG A 81 8.60 2.93 6.56
CA ARG A 81 9.08 1.72 5.86
C ARG A 81 10.54 1.45 6.13
N ALA A 82 11.38 2.48 6.07
CA ALA A 82 12.82 2.35 6.29
C ALA A 82 13.11 1.82 7.70
N ALA A 83 12.44 2.37 8.73
CA ALA A 83 12.53 1.87 10.10
C ALA A 83 12.08 0.40 10.22
N TYR A 84 10.95 0.04 9.59
CA TYR A 84 10.45 -1.34 9.59
C TYR A 84 11.43 -2.34 8.96
N VAL A 85 12.05 -1.98 7.83
CA VAL A 85 13.04 -2.83 7.17
C VAL A 85 14.31 -2.99 8.03
N ARG A 86 14.81 -1.89 8.61
CA ARG A 86 15.97 -1.94 9.54
C ARG A 86 15.69 -2.78 10.78
N ALA A 87 14.45 -2.83 11.24
CA ALA A 87 14.00 -3.68 12.33
C ALA A 87 13.81 -5.17 11.93
N GLY A 88 14.08 -5.55 10.68
CA GLY A 88 13.99 -6.94 10.21
C GLY A 88 12.63 -7.36 9.67
N GLY A 89 11.72 -6.42 9.37
CA GLY A 89 10.37 -6.72 8.90
C GLY A 89 10.29 -7.37 7.50
N GLY A 90 11.34 -7.29 6.70
CA GLY A 90 11.43 -7.91 5.38
C GLY A 90 12.48 -7.24 4.51
N THR A 91 12.84 -7.87 3.39
CA THR A 91 13.91 -7.38 2.50
C THR A 91 13.31 -6.78 1.23
N PRO A 92 13.55 -5.48 0.93
CA PRO A 92 13.20 -4.90 -0.35
C PRO A 92 13.89 -5.61 -1.53
N PRO A 93 13.20 -5.82 -2.66
CA PRO A 93 13.85 -6.33 -3.87
C PRO A 93 14.80 -5.28 -4.49
N PRO A 94 15.72 -5.69 -5.38
CA PRO A 94 16.52 -4.76 -6.18
C PRO A 94 15.64 -3.77 -6.95
N GLY A 95 16.06 -2.50 -6.99
CA GLY A 95 15.32 -1.43 -7.67
C GLY A 95 14.18 -0.81 -6.88
N ALA A 96 13.88 -1.30 -5.67
CA ALA A 96 12.91 -0.65 -4.78
C ALA A 96 13.34 0.78 -4.40
N THR A 97 12.37 1.61 -4.04
CA THR A 97 12.62 2.96 -3.50
C THR A 97 13.62 2.87 -2.35
N PRO A 98 14.74 3.64 -2.41
CA PRO A 98 15.80 3.58 -1.42
C PRO A 98 15.26 3.75 0.01
N LEU A 99 15.90 3.05 0.95
CA LEU A 99 15.65 3.27 2.37
C LEU A 99 16.36 4.57 2.75
N SER A 100 15.71 5.72 2.57
CA SER A 100 16.27 6.97 3.05
C SER A 100 16.43 6.91 4.57
N ASP A 101 17.61 7.28 5.02
CA ASP A 101 17.81 7.91 6.32
C ASP A 101 17.56 9.40 6.06
N SER A 102 16.70 10.03 6.85
CA SER A 102 16.24 11.41 6.67
C SER A 102 17.30 12.38 6.13
#